data_AF-A0A3G8LQL4-F1
#
_entry.id   AF-A0A3G8LQL4-F1
#
_cell.length_a   1.000
_cell.length_b   1.000
_cell.length_c   1.000
_cell.angle_alpha   90.00
_cell.angle_beta   90.00
_cell.angle_gamma   90.00
#
_symmetry.space_group_name_H-M   'P 1'
#
loop_
_entity.id
_entity.type
_entity.pdbx_description
1 polymer ?
#
loop_
_entity_poly.entity_id
_entity_poly.type
_entity_poly.pdbx_seq_one_letter_code
_entity_poly.pdbx_strand_id
1 'polypeptide(L)'
;MFKKFVQFTALFNFPIAIGIIIPALINPQADTLIITVVLGGFLILMGAALLWAVSDINTRAPIVVWGGLVRMVGFIAVAYAASLGMAPKAFVIIAAMDLITAFIYIIGSIRASGLPFNTLLLGRSR
;
A
#
# COMPACT_ATOMS: atom_id res chain seq x y z
N MET A 1 -4.13 -19.03 -0.42
CA MET A 1 -3.66 -18.14 -1.51
C MET A 1 -3.57 -16.68 -1.08
N PHE A 2 -4.58 -16.12 -0.41
CA PHE A 2 -4.57 -14.73 0.09
C PHE A 2 -3.33 -14.33 0.92
N LYS A 3 -2.94 -15.13 1.94
CA LYS A 3 -1.73 -14.88 2.73
C LYS A 3 -0.46 -14.72 1.87
N LYS A 4 -0.24 -15.63 0.90
CA LYS A 4 0.91 -15.58 -0.01
C LYS A 4 0.87 -14.34 -0.91
N PHE A 5 -0.32 -13.94 -1.37
CA PHE A 5 -0.50 -12.72 -2.15
C PHE A 5 -0.11 -11.46 -1.35
N VAL A 6 -0.60 -11.35 -0.11
CA VAL A 6 -0.24 -10.23 0.79
C VAL A 6 1.26 -10.25 1.11
N GLN A 7 1.86 -11.41 1.35
CA GLN A 7 3.33 -11.53 1.55
C GLN A 7 4.12 -11.03 0.34
N PHE A 8 3.76 -11.47 -0.86
CA PHE A 8 4.46 -11.07 -2.08
C PHE A 8 4.39 -9.56 -2.27
N THR A 9 3.18 -9.00 -2.23
CA THR A 9 2.95 -7.56 -2.36
C THR A 9 3.57 -6.75 -1.21
N ALA A 10 3.69 -7.31 0.00
CA ALA A 10 4.41 -6.70 1.11
C ALA A 10 5.92 -6.58 0.82
N LEU A 11 6.52 -7.62 0.24
CA LEU A 11 7.95 -7.65 -0.11
C LEU A 11 8.30 -6.64 -1.20
N PHE A 12 7.40 -6.30 -2.12
CA PHE A 12 7.65 -5.26 -3.13
C PHE A 12 7.78 -3.84 -2.56
N ASN A 13 7.25 -3.58 -1.37
CA ASN A 13 7.38 -2.25 -0.75
C ASN A 13 8.85 -1.88 -0.49
N PHE A 14 9.70 -2.86 -0.17
CA PHE A 14 11.12 -2.63 0.12
C PHE A 14 11.91 -2.13 -1.10
N PRO A 15 11.96 -2.84 -2.24
CA PRO A 15 12.68 -2.35 -3.43
C PRO A 15 12.06 -1.07 -3.99
N ILE A 16 10.73 -0.88 -3.91
CA ILE A 16 10.10 0.38 -4.33
C ILE A 16 10.57 1.53 -3.43
N ALA A 17 10.63 1.32 -2.11
CA ALA A 17 11.09 2.35 -1.18
C ALA A 17 12.55 2.73 -1.45
N ILE A 18 13.40 1.72 -1.66
CA ILE A 18 14.81 1.93 -2.04
C ILE A 18 14.89 2.72 -3.35
N GLY A 19 14.08 2.37 -4.36
CA GLY A 19 14.00 3.07 -5.64
C GLY A 19 13.50 4.51 -5.56
N ILE A 20 12.80 4.89 -4.48
CA ILE A 20 12.38 6.26 -4.20
C ILE A 20 13.48 7.02 -3.42
N ILE A 21 14.06 6.38 -2.41
CA ILE A 21 15.04 7.00 -1.50
C ILE A 21 16.38 7.28 -2.21
N ILE A 22 16.93 6.29 -2.92
CA ILE A 22 18.29 6.40 -3.50
C ILE A 22 18.40 7.60 -4.46
N PRO A 23 17.50 7.80 -5.44
CA PRO A 23 17.59 8.95 -6.34
C PRO A 23 17.51 10.29 -5.61
N ALA A 24 16.66 10.39 -4.57
CA ALA A 24 16.54 11.60 -3.77
C ALA A 24 17.84 11.92 -2.99
N LEU A 25 18.57 10.90 -2.55
CA LEU A 25 19.87 11.08 -1.89
C LEU A 25 21.00 11.41 -2.87
N ILE A 26 20.97 10.83 -4.09
CA ILE A 26 21.99 11.08 -5.12
C ILE A 26 21.85 12.50 -5.69
N ASN A 27 20.63 12.99 -5.88
CA ASN A 27 20.36 14.30 -6.45
C ASN A 27 19.38 15.09 -5.58
N PRO A 28 19.82 15.59 -4.42
CA PRO A 28 18.94 16.18 -3.43
C PRO A 28 18.35 17.51 -3.89
N GLN A 29 17.04 17.66 -3.74
CA GLN A 29 16.35 18.93 -3.90
C GLN A 29 15.80 19.40 -2.56
N ALA A 30 16.06 20.66 -2.20
CA ALA A 30 15.70 21.21 -0.88
C ALA A 30 14.22 21.03 -0.54
N ASP A 31 13.35 21.20 -1.53
CA ASP A 31 11.89 21.17 -1.34
C ASP A 31 11.31 19.75 -1.18
N THR A 32 12.01 18.72 -1.68
CA THR A 32 11.43 17.38 -1.83
C THR A 32 12.24 16.26 -1.17
N LEU A 33 13.50 16.50 -0.79
CA LEU A 33 14.38 15.49 -0.21
C LEU A 33 13.75 14.82 1.01
N ILE A 34 13.41 15.62 2.02
CA ILE A 34 12.88 15.11 3.30
C ILE A 34 11.57 14.36 3.06
N ILE A 35 10.68 14.93 2.25
CA ILE A 35 9.37 14.32 1.93
C ILE A 35 9.58 12.95 1.27
N THR A 36 10.46 12.87 0.28
CA THR A 36 10.71 11.65 -0.49
C THR A 36 11.32 10.54 0.35
N VAL A 37 12.30 10.89 1.20
CA VAL A 37 12.93 9.93 2.11
C VAL A 37 11.96 9.42 3.16
N VAL A 38 11.15 10.31 3.76
CA VAL A 38 10.13 9.94 4.75
C VAL A 38 9.05 9.05 4.12
N LEU A 39 8.59 9.36 2.91
CA LEU A 39 7.65 8.50 2.16
C LEU A 39 8.23 7.10 1.92
N GLY A 40 9.50 7.01 1.52
CA GLY A 40 10.18 5.72 1.39
C GLY A 40 10.25 4.95 2.72
N GLY A 41 10.55 5.64 3.82
CA GLY A 41 10.54 5.05 5.16
C GLY A 41 9.16 4.48 5.55
N PHE A 42 8.08 5.23 5.28
CA PHE A 42 6.72 4.74 5.50
C PHE A 42 6.38 3.53 4.62
N LEU A 43 6.90 3.46 3.41
CA LEU A 43 6.69 2.32 2.53
C LEU A 43 7.41 1.06 3.06
N ILE A 44 8.63 1.20 3.60
CA ILE A 44 9.33 0.12 4.31
C ILE A 44 8.51 -0.35 5.52
N LEU A 45 8.02 0.58 6.34
CA LEU A 45 7.18 0.28 7.50
C LEU A 45 5.90 -0.47 7.07
N MET A 46 5.24 -0.04 5.99
CA MET A 46 4.06 -0.72 5.45
C MET A 46 4.40 -2.15 5.01
N GLY A 47 5.53 -2.36 4.33
CA GLY A 47 6.02 -3.69 3.98
C GLY A 47 6.21 -4.59 5.20
N ALA A 48 6.90 -4.09 6.22
CA ALA A 48 7.11 -4.82 7.48
C ALA A 48 5.80 -5.11 8.22
N ALA A 49 4.91 -4.12 8.32
CA ALA A 49 3.62 -4.25 8.97
C ALA A 49 2.72 -5.29 8.28
N LEU A 50 2.74 -5.34 6.94
CA LEU A 50 2.00 -6.36 6.19
C LEU A 50 2.59 -7.77 6.37
N LEU A 51 3.92 -7.91 6.38
CA LEU A 51 4.56 -9.20 6.69
C LEU A 51 4.19 -9.69 8.10
N TRP A 52 4.22 -8.78 9.08
CA TRP A 52 3.78 -9.04 10.45
C TRP A 52 2.28 -9.37 10.53
N ALA A 53 1.45 -8.71 9.73
CA ALA A 53 0.02 -8.99 9.67
C ALA A 53 -0.24 -10.39 9.10
N VAL A 54 0.51 -10.84 8.10
CA VAL A 54 0.28 -12.16 7.48
C VAL A 54 0.61 -13.32 8.43
N SER A 55 1.58 -13.16 9.34
CA SER A 55 1.92 -14.21 10.30
C SER A 55 0.72 -14.60 11.16
N ASP A 56 -0.16 -13.64 11.47
CA ASP A 56 -1.43 -13.86 12.15
C ASP A 56 -2.56 -13.02 11.54
N ILE A 57 -2.96 -13.42 10.32
CA ILE A 57 -3.92 -12.64 9.53
C ILE A 57 -5.33 -12.58 10.13
N ASN A 58 -5.69 -13.53 11.00
CA ASN A 58 -7.03 -13.56 11.58
C ASN A 58 -7.20 -12.44 12.61
N THR A 59 -6.15 -12.20 13.40
CA THR A 59 -6.09 -11.14 14.39
C THR A 59 -5.67 -9.81 13.76
N ARG A 60 -4.78 -9.82 12.76
CA ARG A 60 -4.15 -8.62 12.21
C ARG A 60 -4.71 -8.18 10.84
N ALA A 61 -5.86 -8.72 10.43
CA ALA A 61 -6.59 -8.32 9.23
C ALA A 61 -6.79 -6.79 9.09
N PRO A 62 -7.01 -5.99 10.17
CA PRO A 62 -7.12 -4.53 10.06
C PRO A 62 -5.95 -3.87 9.31
N ILE A 63 -4.72 -4.33 9.53
CA ILE A 63 -3.52 -3.75 8.91
C ILE A 63 -3.54 -3.96 7.39
N VAL A 64 -3.99 -5.14 6.95
CA VAL A 64 -4.13 -5.45 5.54
C VAL A 64 -5.26 -4.63 4.91
N VAL A 65 -6.37 -4.40 5.63
CA VAL A 65 -7.44 -3.49 5.18
C VAL A 65 -6.90 -2.08 4.97
N TRP A 66 -6.18 -1.53 5.95
CA TRP A 66 -5.55 -0.21 5.83
C TRP A 66 -4.53 -0.14 4.70
N GLY A 67 -3.74 -1.20 4.51
CA GLY A 67 -2.84 -1.31 3.34
C GLY A 67 -3.58 -1.30 2.00
N GLY A 68 -4.83 -1.77 1.95
CA GLY A 68 -5.70 -1.67 0.79
C GLY A 68 -6.25 -0.25 0.59
N LEU A 69 -6.66 0.41 1.66
CA LEU A 69 -7.17 1.79 1.60
C LEU A 69 -6.11 2.79 1.13
N VAL A 70 -4.87 2.65 1.58
CA VAL A 70 -3.75 3.48 1.09
C VAL A 70 -3.56 3.34 -0.42
N ARG A 71 -3.73 2.13 -0.97
CA ARG A 71 -3.69 1.90 -2.42
C ARG A 71 -4.87 2.55 -3.16
N MET A 72 -6.06 2.56 -2.56
CA MET A 72 -7.20 3.30 -3.12
C MET A 72 -6.93 4.80 -3.18
N VAL A 73 -6.31 5.38 -2.15
CA VAL A 73 -5.90 6.80 -2.16
C VAL A 73 -4.90 7.06 -3.30
N GLY A 74 -3.92 6.18 -3.50
CA GLY A 74 -2.99 6.25 -4.62
C GLY A 74 -3.69 6.22 -5.98
N PHE A 75 -4.66 5.31 -6.15
CA PHE A 75 -5.48 5.26 -7.37
C PHE A 75 -6.25 6.55 -7.61
N ILE A 76 -6.92 7.10 -6.59
CA ILE A 76 -7.69 8.35 -6.69
C ILE A 76 -6.77 9.51 -7.09
N ALA A 77 -5.58 9.60 -6.51
CA ALA A 77 -4.61 10.64 -6.85
C ALA A 77 -4.16 10.56 -8.32
N VAL A 78 -3.86 9.35 -8.81
CA VAL A 78 -3.48 9.15 -10.21
C VAL A 78 -4.65 9.42 -11.16
N ALA A 79 -5.86 8.97 -10.81
CA ALA A 79 -7.06 9.23 -11.61
C ALA A 79 -7.34 10.74 -11.71
N TYR A 80 -7.20 11.47 -10.61
CA TYR A 80 -7.30 12.92 -10.59
C TYR A 80 -6.23 13.58 -11.49
N ALA A 81 -4.96 13.20 -11.33
CA ALA A 81 -3.88 13.72 -12.17
C ALA A 81 -4.07 13.38 -13.67
N ALA A 82 -4.61 12.20 -13.97
CA ALA A 82 -4.94 11.78 -15.33
C ALA A 82 -6.07 12.62 -15.94
N SER A 83 -7.09 12.97 -15.14
CA SER A 83 -8.18 13.86 -15.56
C SER A 83 -7.70 15.27 -15.95
N LEU A 84 -6.55 15.68 -15.41
CA LEU A 84 -5.88 16.94 -15.69
C LEU A 84 -4.80 16.84 -16.78
N GLY A 85 -4.60 15.66 -17.39
CA GLY A 85 -3.57 15.43 -18.39
C GLY A 85 -2.13 15.39 -17.85
N MET A 86 -1.96 15.31 -16.53
CA MET A 86 -0.65 15.36 -15.86
C MET A 86 -0.05 13.96 -15.57
N ALA A 87 -0.86 12.90 -15.61
CA ALA A 87 -0.39 11.56 -15.28
C ALA A 87 0.29 10.87 -16.47
N PRO A 88 1.55 10.41 -16.34
CA PRO A 88 2.17 9.56 -17.35
C PRO A 88 1.39 8.24 -17.50
N LYS A 89 1.24 7.74 -18.73
CA LYS A 89 0.44 6.53 -19.04
C LYS A 89 0.81 5.31 -18.19
N ALA A 90 2.10 5.14 -17.87
CA ALA A 90 2.58 4.05 -17.02
C ALA A 90 1.94 4.07 -15.62
N PHE A 91 1.80 5.26 -15.01
CA PHE A 91 1.22 5.39 -13.68
C PHE A 91 -0.28 5.08 -13.67
N VAL A 92 -1.00 5.34 -14.76
CA VAL A 92 -2.42 4.96 -14.89
C VAL A 92 -2.59 3.45 -14.83
N ILE A 93 -1.73 2.69 -15.52
CA ILE A 93 -1.76 1.22 -15.49
C ILE A 93 -1.42 0.71 -14.09
N ILE A 94 -0.37 1.25 -13.46
CA ILE A 94 0.03 0.87 -12.10
C ILE A 94 -1.09 1.15 -11.10
N ALA A 95 -1.73 2.32 -11.18
CA ALA A 95 -2.85 2.70 -10.33
C ALA A 95 -4.03 1.73 -10.45
N ALA A 96 -4.37 1.29 -11.67
CA ALA A 96 -5.42 0.30 -11.87
C ALA A 96 -5.09 -1.04 -11.19
N MET A 97 -3.82 -1.47 -11.24
CA MET A 97 -3.35 -2.68 -10.53
C MET A 97 -3.39 -2.51 -9.01
N ASP A 98 -3.10 -1.31 -8.51
CA ASP A 98 -3.22 -0.98 -7.08
C ASP A 98 -4.67 -1.02 -6.62
N LEU A 99 -5.62 -0.55 -7.44
CA LEU A 99 -7.05 -0.65 -7.14
C LEU A 99 -7.50 -2.11 -7.02
N ILE A 100 -7.07 -2.97 -7.96
CA ILE A 100 -7.35 -4.42 -7.90
C ILE A 100 -6.77 -5.01 -6.61
N THR A 101 -5.52 -4.68 -6.30
CA THR A 101 -4.84 -5.14 -5.07
C THR A 101 -5.58 -4.68 -3.82
N ALA A 102 -6.08 -3.45 -3.79
CA ALA A 102 -6.87 -2.90 -2.70
C ALA A 102 -8.15 -3.70 -2.45
N PHE A 103 -8.90 -4.04 -3.52
CA PHE A 103 -10.09 -4.88 -3.39
C PHE A 103 -9.75 -6.28 -2.88
N ILE A 104 -8.66 -6.88 -3.36
CA ILE A 104 -8.20 -8.18 -2.88
C ILE A 104 -7.86 -8.11 -1.38
N TYR A 105 -7.20 -7.05 -0.94
CA TYR A 105 -6.86 -6.84 0.47
C TYR A 105 -8.12 -6.72 1.34
N ILE A 106 -9.07 -5.88 0.94
CA ILE A 106 -10.29 -5.64 1.73
C ILE A 106 -11.16 -6.89 1.78
N ILE A 107 -11.51 -7.46 0.63
CA ILE A 107 -12.39 -8.63 0.55
C ILE A 107 -11.71 -9.86 1.17
N GLY A 108 -10.41 -10.03 0.92
CA GLY A 108 -9.63 -11.13 1.47
C GLY A 108 -9.55 -11.06 3.00
N SER A 109 -9.37 -9.88 3.59
CA SER A 109 -9.33 -9.68 5.04
C SER A 109 -10.67 -9.92 5.72
N ILE A 110 -11.78 -9.49 5.11
CA ILE A 110 -13.14 -9.79 5.58
C ILE A 110 -13.35 -11.31 5.61
N ARG A 111 -12.98 -12.01 4.54
CA ARG A 111 -13.13 -13.47 4.45
C ARG A 111 -12.20 -14.23 5.40
N ALA A 112 -10.97 -13.75 5.58
CA ALA A 112 -9.98 -14.41 6.44
C ALA A 112 -10.31 -14.27 7.94
N SER A 113 -10.71 -13.08 8.37
CA SER A 113 -11.04 -12.80 9.77
C SER A 113 -12.48 -13.17 10.15
N GLY A 114 -13.39 -13.23 9.18
CA GLY A 114 -14.83 -13.37 9.41
C GLY A 114 -15.46 -12.16 10.12
N LEU A 115 -14.79 -11.00 10.10
CA LEU A 115 -15.27 -9.74 10.68
C LEU A 115 -15.77 -8.80 9.57
N PRO A 116 -16.80 -7.98 9.85
CA PRO A 116 -17.28 -7.01 8.87
C PRO A 116 -16.27 -5.88 8.67
N PHE A 117 -16.31 -5.26 7.48
CA PHE A 117 -15.39 -4.19 7.08
C PHE A 117 -15.25 -3.08 8.13
N ASN A 118 -16.36 -2.57 8.68
CA ASN A 118 -16.33 -1.48 9.67
C ASN A 118 -15.59 -1.86 10.95
N THR A 119 -15.62 -3.13 11.35
CA THR A 119 -14.86 -3.62 12.52
C THR A 119 -13.36 -3.60 12.21
N LEU A 120 -12.98 -4.09 11.03
CA LEU A 120 -11.58 -4.10 10.59
C LEU A 120 -11.03 -2.69 10.36
N LEU A 121 -11.85 -1.78 9.82
CA LEU A 121 -11.51 -0.38 9.60
C LEU A 121 -11.12 0.30 10.92
N LEU A 122 -11.85 0.00 12.00
CA LEU A 122 -11.62 0.56 13.34
C LEU A 122 -10.45 -0.11 14.10
N GLY A 123 -9.67 -0.99 13.45
CA GLY A 123 -8.55 -1.67 14.10
C GLY A 123 -8.97 -2.78 15.07
N ARG A 124 -10.25 -3.16 15.11
CA ARG A 124 -10.74 -4.20 16.02
C ARG A 124 -10.46 -5.58 15.44
N SER A 125 -10.02 -6.49 16.31
CA SER A 125 -9.73 -7.88 15.98
C SER A 125 -10.53 -8.84 16.86
N ARG A 126 -10.45 -10.13 16.54
CA ARG A 126 -10.79 -11.19 17.50
C ARG A 126 -9.74 -11.24 18.61
#